data_AF-A0A089K2S4-F1
#
_entry.id   AF-A0A089K2S4-F1
#
_cell.length_a   1.000
_cell.length_b   1.000
_cell.length_c   1.000
_cell.angle_alpha   90.00
_cell.angle_beta   90.00
_cell.angle_gamma   90.00
#
_symmetry.space_group_name_H-M   'P 1'
#
loop_
_entity.id
_entity.type
_entity.pdbx_description
1 polymer ?
#
loop_
_entity_poly.entity_id
_entity_poly.type
_entity_poly.pdbx_seq_one_letter_code
_entity_poly.pdbx_strand_id
1 'polypeptide(L)'
;MEEVEYKNNTGGTAGEYRQAALGSIGVLESCLEKLSFSELTRQQMNQFFGQTGPVEAENITRRISDVYMAFLSKTNFKVKAAESNRLLFTRLKQELDEIKQAISELE
;
A
#
# COMPACT_ATOMS: atom_id res chain seq x y z
N MET A 1 -16.57 -1.63 37.88
CA MET A 1 -16.42 -1.13 36.50
C MET A 1 -14.94 -0.84 36.36
N GLU A 2 -14.20 -1.74 35.74
CA GLU A 2 -12.80 -1.49 35.41
C GLU A 2 -12.79 -0.54 34.21
N GLU A 3 -12.16 0.62 34.41
CA GLU A 3 -11.80 1.52 33.33
C GLU A 3 -10.82 0.76 32.44
N VAL A 4 -11.29 0.39 31.25
CA VAL A 4 -10.42 -0.10 30.19
C VAL A 4 -9.59 1.11 29.76
N GLU A 5 -8.38 1.23 30.33
CA GLU A 5 -7.32 2.03 29.74
C GLU A 5 -7.14 1.55 28.30
N TYR A 6 -7.75 2.29 27.37
CA TYR A 6 -7.31 2.27 25.98
C TYR A 6 -5.89 2.81 26.00
N LYS A 7 -4.92 1.91 26.19
CA LYS A 7 -3.53 2.17 25.86
C LYS A 7 -3.54 2.66 24.41
N ASN A 8 -3.40 3.97 24.26
CA ASN A 8 -3.07 4.60 23.00
C ASN A 8 -1.93 3.77 22.42
N ASN A 9 -2.24 2.99 21.38
CA ASN A 9 -1.22 2.31 20.60
C ASN A 9 -0.26 3.41 20.18
N THR A 10 0.98 3.29 20.63
CA THR A 10 2.11 4.12 20.22
C THR A 10 2.05 4.28 18.71
N GLY A 11 1.65 5.48 18.26
CA GLY A 11 1.71 5.82 16.84
C GLY A 11 3.13 5.55 16.37
N GLY A 12 3.26 4.75 15.32
CA GLY A 12 4.58 4.45 14.77
C GLY A 12 5.27 5.77 14.44
N THR A 13 6.55 5.87 14.77
CA THR A 13 7.37 7.00 14.37
C THR A 13 7.28 7.21 12.85
N ALA A 14 7.50 8.44 12.36
CA ALA A 14 7.53 8.72 10.92
C ALA A 14 8.48 7.77 10.16
N GLY A 15 9.59 7.37 10.81
CA GLY A 15 10.52 6.35 10.31
C GLY A 15 9.90 4.96 10.16
N GLU A 16 9.17 4.47 11.16
CA GLU A 16 8.48 3.17 11.11
C GLU A 16 7.39 3.16 10.03
N TYR A 17 6.59 4.24 9.96
CA TYR A 17 5.60 4.40 8.89
C TYR A 17 6.26 4.38 7.51
N ARG A 18 7.33 5.16 7.32
CA ARG A 18 8.08 5.22 6.05
C ARG A 18 8.57 3.83 5.64
N GLN A 19 9.15 3.07 6.57
CA GLN A 19 9.60 1.71 6.29
C GLN A 19 8.43 0.79 5.90
N ALA A 20 7.31 0.86 6.63
CA ALA A 20 6.13 0.05 6.33
C ALA A 20 5.49 0.41 4.98
N ALA A 21 5.44 1.70 4.65
CA ALA A 21 4.92 2.21 3.37
C ALA A 21 5.80 1.75 2.20
N LEU A 22 7.12 1.92 2.30
CA LEU A 22 8.06 1.44 1.28
C LEU A 22 8.01 -0.08 1.10
N GLY A 23 7.90 -0.83 2.20
CA GLY A 23 7.71 -2.28 2.16
C GLY A 23 6.42 -2.67 1.42
N SER A 24 5.32 -2.00 1.71
CA SER A 24 4.02 -2.24 1.06
C SER A 24 4.05 -1.90 -0.43
N ILE A 25 4.74 -0.82 -0.81
CA ILE A 25 4.95 -0.47 -2.21
C ILE A 25 5.75 -1.58 -2.92
N GLY A 26 6.86 -2.07 -2.34
CA GLY A 26 7.64 -3.15 -2.94
C GLY A 26 6.83 -4.44 -3.14
N VAL A 27 5.92 -4.74 -2.22
CA VAL A 27 4.97 -5.85 -2.34
C VAL A 27 4.02 -5.63 -3.53
N LEU A 28 3.44 -4.44 -3.68
CA LEU A 28 2.56 -4.09 -4.79
C LEU A 28 3.30 -4.13 -6.14
N GLU A 29 4.54 -3.64 -6.22
CA GLU A 29 5.37 -3.73 -7.42
C GLU A 29 5.58 -5.18 -7.84
N SER A 30 5.90 -6.06 -6.89
CA SER A 30 6.06 -7.48 -7.17
C SER A 30 4.76 -8.12 -7.69
N CYS A 31 3.61 -7.71 -7.15
CA CYS A 31 2.30 -8.16 -7.62
C CYS A 31 2.02 -7.71 -9.06
N LEU A 32 2.35 -6.47 -9.41
CA LEU A 32 2.19 -5.94 -10.76
C LEU A 32 3.11 -6.65 -11.77
N GLU A 33 4.35 -6.97 -11.38
CA GLU A 33 5.30 -7.68 -12.24
C GLU A 33 4.92 -9.14 -12.48
N LYS A 34 4.52 -9.85 -11.42
CA LYS A 34 4.22 -11.28 -11.48
C LYS A 34 2.78 -11.56 -11.90
N LEU A 35 1.92 -10.54 -11.88
CA LEU A 35 0.48 -10.64 -12.03
C LEU A 35 -0.05 -11.74 -11.09
N SER A 36 0.27 -11.59 -9.81
CA SER A 36 -0.10 -12.53 -8.77
C SER A 36 -0.42 -11.82 -7.48
N PHE A 37 -1.36 -12.38 -6.73
CA PHE A 37 -1.76 -11.90 -5.43
C PHE A 37 -1.90 -13.10 -4.50
N SER A 38 -1.10 -13.12 -3.44
CA SER A 38 -1.08 -14.23 -2.48
C SER A 38 -1.74 -13.83 -1.16
N GLU A 39 -2.11 -14.81 -0.35
CA GLU A 39 -2.62 -14.53 1.00
C GLU A 39 -1.57 -13.82 1.87
N LEU A 40 -0.28 -14.14 1.68
CA LEU A 40 0.80 -13.42 2.35
C LEU A 40 0.81 -11.93 1.97
N THR A 41 0.65 -11.63 0.68
CA THR A 41 0.52 -10.25 0.18
C THR A 41 -0.66 -9.54 0.86
N ARG A 42 -1.81 -10.22 0.97
CA ARG A 42 -2.98 -9.68 1.66
C ARG A 42 -2.70 -9.36 3.12
N GLN A 43 -2.05 -10.28 3.84
CA GLN A 43 -1.69 -10.08 5.24
C GLN A 43 -0.75 -8.90 5.43
N GLN A 44 0.27 -8.77 4.57
CA GLN A 44 1.21 -7.63 4.58
C GLN A 44 0.49 -6.30 4.35
N MET A 45 -0.42 -6.23 3.36
CA MET A 45 -1.20 -5.02 3.11
C MET A 45 -2.14 -4.68 4.27
N ASN A 46 -2.83 -5.69 4.84
CA ASN A 46 -3.68 -5.50 6.02
C ASN A 46 -2.89 -5.00 7.23
N GLN A 47 -1.68 -5.52 7.43
CA GLN A 47 -0.79 -5.07 8.50
C GLN A 47 -0.40 -3.60 8.30
N PHE A 48 -0.11 -3.17 7.07
CA PHE A 48 0.18 -1.76 6.78
C PHE A 48 -1.03 -0.86 7.02
N PHE A 49 -2.21 -1.23 6.51
CA PHE A 49 -3.43 -0.42 6.71
C PHE A 49 -3.92 -0.39 8.16
N GLY A 50 -3.48 -1.33 8.99
CA GLY A 50 -3.72 -1.33 10.44
C GLY A 50 -2.76 -0.45 11.24
N GLN A 51 -1.70 0.10 10.62
CA GLN A 51 -0.76 1.00 11.29
C GLN A 51 -1.25 2.45 11.23
N THR A 52 -1.01 3.17 12.33
CA THR A 52 -1.21 4.62 12.40
C THR A 52 0.10 5.33 12.05
N GLY A 53 0.06 6.18 11.03
CA GLY A 53 1.16 7.09 10.69
C GLY A 53 0.87 8.53 11.16
N PRO A 54 1.82 9.45 10.90
CA PRO A 54 1.57 10.88 11.09
C PRO A 54 0.43 11.38 10.17
N VAL A 55 -0.23 12.48 10.54
CA VAL A 55 -1.39 13.04 9.81
C VAL A 55 -1.00 13.39 8.37
N GLU A 56 0.21 13.89 8.19
CA GLU A 56 0.84 14.22 6.91
C GLU A 56 0.92 13.02 5.97
N ALA A 57 0.95 11.80 6.52
CA ALA A 57 1.03 10.56 5.77
C ALA A 57 -0.34 9.93 5.41
N GLU A 58 -1.47 10.48 5.89
CA GLU A 58 -2.80 9.96 5.56
C GLU A 58 -3.05 9.91 4.05
N ASN A 59 -2.60 10.96 3.33
CA ASN A 59 -2.72 11.00 1.88
C ASN A 59 -1.89 9.89 1.20
N ILE A 60 -0.70 9.58 1.72
CA ILE A 60 0.14 8.48 1.22
C ILE A 60 -0.54 7.14 1.46
N THR A 61 -1.05 6.88 2.66
CA THR A 61 -1.79 5.65 2.98
C THR A 61 -2.99 5.47 2.06
N ARG A 62 -3.75 6.54 1.81
CA ARG A 62 -4.88 6.54 0.88
C ARG A 62 -4.47 6.19 -0.54
N ARG A 63 -3.41 6.81 -1.07
CA ARG A 63 -2.90 6.52 -2.43
C ARG A 63 -2.42 5.07 -2.57
N ILE A 64 -1.74 4.52 -1.56
CA ILE A 64 -1.35 3.10 -1.53
C ILE A 64 -2.58 2.19 -1.56
N SER A 65 -3.63 2.54 -0.79
CA SER A 65 -4.92 1.84 -0.80
C SER A 65 -5.59 1.89 -2.18
N ASP A 66 -5.58 3.05 -2.84
CA ASP A 66 -6.16 3.21 -4.18
C ASP A 66 -5.44 2.32 -5.21
N VAL A 67 -4.11 2.23 -5.16
CA VAL A 67 -3.33 1.31 -6.01
C VAL A 67 -3.70 -0.15 -5.73
N TYR A 68 -3.73 -0.53 -4.45
CA TYR A 68 -4.08 -1.88 -4.01
C TYR A 68 -5.48 -2.30 -4.50
N MET A 69 -6.48 -1.45 -4.29
CA MET A 69 -7.86 -1.71 -4.70
C MET A 69 -8.01 -1.73 -6.21
N ALA A 70 -7.30 -0.85 -6.94
CA ALA A 70 -7.30 -0.85 -8.39
C ALA A 70 -6.69 -2.14 -8.95
N PHE A 71 -5.58 -2.62 -8.37
CA PHE A 71 -4.99 -3.90 -8.76
C PHE A 71 -5.97 -5.06 -8.55
N LEU A 72 -6.65 -5.14 -7.40
CA LEU A 72 -7.58 -6.24 -7.13
C LEU A 72 -8.86 -6.18 -7.98
N SER A 73 -9.41 -4.99 -8.22
CA SER A 73 -10.72 -4.83 -8.85
C SER A 73 -10.66 -4.68 -10.38
N LYS A 74 -9.57 -4.14 -10.93
CA LYS A 74 -9.47 -3.80 -12.36
C LYS A 74 -8.55 -4.74 -13.16
N THR A 75 -7.77 -5.58 -12.48
CA THR A 75 -6.90 -6.55 -13.17
C THR A 75 -7.72 -7.71 -13.73
N ASN A 76 -7.51 -7.99 -15.01
CA ASN A 76 -8.02 -9.21 -15.64
C ASN A 76 -7.07 -10.38 -15.32
N PHE A 77 -7.33 -11.06 -14.20
CA PHE A 77 -6.55 -12.24 -13.78
C PHE A 77 -6.71 -13.46 -14.71
N LYS A 78 -7.78 -13.51 -15.51
CA LYS A 78 -8.02 -14.61 -16.46
C LYS A 78 -7.13 -14.51 -17.69
N VAL A 79 -6.85 -13.28 -18.15
CA VAL A 79 -6.08 -13.01 -19.37
C VAL A 79 -4.92 -12.08 -19.05
N LYS A 80 -3.76 -12.67 -18.73
CA LYS A 80 -2.57 -11.92 -18.30
C LYS A 80 -2.13 -10.87 -19.33
N ALA A 81 -2.13 -11.23 -20.61
CA ALA A 81 -1.71 -10.39 -21.72
C ALA A 81 -2.78 -9.41 -22.22
N ALA A 82 -3.88 -9.21 -21.48
CA ALA A 82 -4.89 -8.23 -21.87
C ALA A 82 -4.27 -6.82 -21.91
N GLU A 83 -4.51 -6.08 -23.00
CA GLU A 83 -4.01 -4.69 -23.13
C GLU A 83 -4.51 -3.80 -22.00
N SER A 84 -5.71 -4.08 -21.46
CA SER A 84 -6.23 -3.41 -20.26
C SER A 84 -5.32 -3.57 -19.04
N ASN A 85 -4.71 -4.75 -18.86
CA ASN A 85 -3.75 -4.99 -17.76
C ASN A 85 -2.47 -4.20 -17.99
N ARG A 86 -1.96 -4.18 -19.23
CA ARG A 86 -0.75 -3.42 -19.57
C ARG A 86 -0.93 -1.93 -19.26
N LEU A 87 -2.02 -1.33 -19.73
CA LEU A 87 -2.33 0.08 -19.48
C LEU A 87 -2.56 0.36 -17.98
N LEU A 88 -3.28 -0.52 -17.29
CA LEU A 88 -3.48 -0.41 -15.84
C LEU A 88 -2.14 -0.44 -15.11
N PHE A 89 -1.28 -1.41 -15.40
CA PHE A 89 -0.03 -1.61 -14.67
C PHE A 89 0.97 -0.49 -14.92
N THR A 90 1.03 0.07 -16.13
CA THR A 90 1.82 1.28 -16.37
C THR A 90 1.38 2.43 -15.47
N ARG A 91 0.06 2.67 -15.36
CA ARG A 91 -0.47 3.73 -14.49
C ARG A 91 -0.22 3.46 -13.01
N LEU A 92 -0.43 2.23 -12.57
CA LEU A 92 -0.21 1.86 -11.16
C LEU A 92 1.27 1.92 -10.78
N LYS A 93 2.20 1.53 -11.67
CA LYS A 93 3.64 1.69 -11.43
C LYS A 93 4.05 3.16 -11.32
N GLN A 94 3.55 4.00 -12.22
CA GLN A 94 3.80 5.45 -12.15
C GLN A 94 3.26 6.04 -10.83
N GLU A 95 2.05 5.66 -10.42
CA GLU A 95 1.48 6.10 -9.13
C GLU A 95 2.35 5.65 -7.95
N LEU A 96 2.86 4.41 -7.95
CA LEU A 96 3.76 3.92 -6.90
C LEU A 96 5.08 4.69 -6.85
N ASP A 97 5.65 5.08 -8.00
CA ASP A 97 6.85 5.91 -8.06
C ASP A 97 6.61 7.31 -7.48
N GLU A 98 5.47 7.93 -7.80
CA GLU A 98 5.07 9.22 -7.22
C GLU A 98 4.84 9.13 -5.70
N ILE A 99 4.26 8.02 -5.22
CA ILE A 99 4.10 7.77 -3.78
C ILE A 99 5.47 7.63 -3.11
N LYS A 100 6.44 6.91 -3.72
CA LYS A 100 7.81 6.79 -3.18
C LYS A 100 8.47 8.16 -3.03
N GLN A 101 8.28 9.04 -4.02
CA GLN A 101 8.78 10.41 -3.95
C GLN A 101 8.13 11.18 -2.79
N ALA A 102 6.80 11.13 -2.66
CA ALA A 102 6.09 11.78 -1.55
C ALA A 102 6.53 11.24 -0.17
N ILE A 103 6.81 9.94 -0.07
CA ILE A 103 7.35 9.34 1.16
C ILE A 103 8.73 9.89 1.51
N SER A 104 9.58 10.16 0.50
CA SER A 104 10.92 10.73 0.72
C SER A 104 10.88 12.17 1.23
N GLU A 105 9.76 12.86 1.00
CA GLU A 105 9.52 14.25 1.42
C GLU A 105 8.87 14.34 2.82
N LEU A 106 8.44 13.22 3.42
CA LEU A 106 8.01 13.19 4.84
C LEU A 106 9.22 13.44 5.76
N GLU A 107 9.24 14.55 6.49
CA GLU A 107 10.27 14.86 7.50
C GLU A 107 10.20 13.94 8.73
#